data_AF-A0AAV5KGK0-F1
#
_entry.id   AF-A0AAV5KGK0-F1
#
_cell.length_a   1.000
_cell.length_b   1.000
_cell.length_c   1.000
_cell.angle_alpha   90.00
_cell.angle_beta   90.00
_cell.angle_gamma   90.00
#
_symmetry.space_group_name_H-M   'P 1'
#
loop_
_entity.id
_entity.type
_entity.pdbx_description
1 polymer ?
#
loop_
_entity_poly.entity_id
_entity_poly.type
_entity_poly.pdbx_seq_one_letter_code
_entity_poly.pdbx_strand_id
1 'polypeptide(L)' 'MEAVKCSLCGQNVEDNNHLFLHCSVTTKIWSMCFEWWGFSIAIAGSCWDSFIQHESLATKSSERLGWIIVWFSLVLTI' A
#
# COMPACT_ATOMS: atom_id res chain seq x y z
N MET A 1 -5.42 19.34 -19.74
CA MET A 1 -5.79 18.05 -19.13
C MET A 1 -6.40 18.37 -17.78
N GLU A 2 -7.68 18.07 -17.57
CA GLU A 2 -8.23 18.09 -16.21
C GLU A 2 -7.61 16.95 -15.41
N ALA A 3 -7.24 17.23 -14.16
CA ALA A 3 -6.71 16.21 -13.27
C ALA A 3 -7.83 15.22 -12.91
N VAL A 4 -7.59 13.93 -13.11
CA VAL A 4 -8.54 12.86 -12.78
C VAL A 4 -8.67 12.80 -11.25
N LYS A 5 -9.90 12.71 -10.74
CA LYS A 5 -10.14 12.49 -9.30
C LYS A 5 -9.94 11.03 -8.95
N CYS A 6 -9.41 10.77 -7.76
CA CYS A 6 -9.22 9.43 -7.23
C CYS A 6 -10.52 8.62 -7.29
N SER A 7 -10.48 7.49 -7.98
CA SER A 7 -11.56 6.52 -8.14
C SER A 7 -12.07 5.95 -6.82
N LEU A 8 -11.21 5.90 -5.79
CA LEU A 8 -11.55 5.35 -4.48
C LEU A 8 -12.18 6.38 -3.54
N CYS A 9 -11.54 7.54 -3.32
CA CYS A 9 -12.05 8.53 -2.37
C CYS A 9 -12.90 9.64 -3.01
N GLY A 10 -12.75 9.90 -4.31
CA GLY A 10 -13.40 11.00 -5.01
C GLY A 10 -13.02 12.41 -4.55
N GLN A 11 -12.08 12.54 -3.60
CA GLN A 11 -11.73 13.83 -2.98
C GLN A 11 -10.50 14.48 -3.59
N ASN A 12 -9.41 13.71 -3.75
CA ASN A 12 -8.12 14.22 -4.22
C ASN A 12 -7.87 13.85 -5.68
N VAL A 13 -6.86 14.49 -6.28
CA VAL A 13 -6.34 14.09 -7.59
C VAL A 13 -5.78 12.67 -7.49
N GLU A 14 -6.08 11.86 -8.49
CA GLU A 14 -5.51 10.54 -8.64
C GLU A 14 -4.07 10.66 -9.15
N ASP A 15 -3.14 10.17 -8.34
CA ASP A 15 -1.81 9.76 -8.76
C ASP A 15 -1.47 8.44 -8.07
N ASN A 16 -0.38 7.79 -8.49
CA ASN A 16 0.00 6.50 -7.95
C ASN A 16 0.23 6.54 -6.42
N ASN A 17 0.83 7.61 -5.89
CA ASN A 17 1.11 7.68 -4.46
C ASN A 17 -0.20 7.86 -3.67
N HIS A 18 -1.11 8.69 -4.16
CA HIS A 18 -2.42 8.84 -3.57
C HIS A 18 -3.20 7.53 -3.64
N LEU A 19 -3.36 6.95 -4.83
CA LEU A 19 -4.16 5.76 -5.06
C LEU A 19 -3.72 4.57 -4.20
N PHE A 20 -2.41 4.33 -4.08
CA PHE A 20 -1.89 3.13 -3.42
C PHE A 20 -1.48 3.33 -1.96
N LEU A 21 -1.30 4.56 -1.47
CA LEU A 21 -0.83 4.80 -0.09
C LEU A 21 -1.64 5.84 0.67
N HIS A 22 -1.81 7.03 0.09
CA HIS A 22 -2.30 8.20 0.83
C HIS A 22 -3.81 8.40 0.70
N CYS A 23 -4.49 7.61 -0.12
CA CYS A 23 -5.93 7.58 -0.21
C CYS A 23 -6.49 7.00 1.09
N SER A 24 -7.43 7.70 1.70
CA SER A 24 -8.06 7.29 2.96
C SER A 24 -8.63 5.87 2.94
N VAL A 25 -9.09 5.41 1.77
CA VAL A 25 -9.56 4.04 1.55
C VAL A 25 -8.38 3.07 1.62
N THR A 26 -7.34 3.29 0.82
CA THR A 26 -6.17 2.40 0.74
C THR A 26 -5.34 2.41 2.01
N THR A 27 -5.14 3.57 2.64
CA THR A 27 -4.53 3.73 3.97
C THR A 27 -5.22 2.82 4.99
N LYS A 28 -6.56 2.80 5.01
CA LYS A 28 -7.31 1.96 5.94
C LYS A 28 -7.11 0.48 5.68
N ILE A 29 -7.07 0.07 4.40
CA ILE A 29 -6.80 -1.33 4.02
C ILE A 29 -5.40 -1.74 4.50
N TRP A 30 -4.38 -0.91 4.24
CA TRP A 30 -3.03 -1.17 4.74
C TRP A 30 -2.98 -1.30 6.25
N SER A 31 -3.62 -0.38 6.99
CA SER A 31 -3.70 -0.47 8.45
C SER A 31 -4.33 -1.79 8.92
N MET A 32 -5.42 -2.24 8.29
CA MET A 32 -6.06 -3.52 8.62
C MET A 32 -5.15 -4.71 8.32
N CYS A 33 -4.45 -4.72 7.19
CA CYS A 33 -3.49 -5.78 6.85
C CYS A 33 -2.35 -5.83 7.86
N PHE A 34 -1.76 -4.68 8.21
CA PHE A 34 -0.67 -4.62 9.19
C PHE A 34 -1.12 -5.03 10.59
N GLU A 35 -2.32 -4.62 11.02
CA GLU A 35 -2.90 -5.04 12.30
C GLU A 35 -3.15 -6.55 12.35
N TRP A 36 -3.73 -7.13 11.28
CA TRP A 36 -3.93 -8.58 11.16
C TRP A 36 -2.63 -9.38 11.26
N TRP A 37 -1.51 -8.77 10.90
CA TRP A 37 -0.19 -9.39 10.96
C TRP A 37 0.62 -9.01 12.19
N GLY A 38 0.07 -8.19 13.10
CA GLY A 38 0.73 -7.77 14.33
C GLY A 38 1.85 -6.75 14.14
N PHE A 39 1.85 -6.01 13.02
CA PHE A 39 2.83 -4.96 12.74
C PHE A 39 2.27 -3.57 13.00
N SER A 40 3.10 -2.68 13.54
CA SER A 40 2.82 -1.25 13.68
C SER A 40 3.77 -0.46 12.77
N ILE A 41 3.40 -0.30 11.51
CA ILE A 41 4.21 0.39 10.49
C ILE A 41 3.63 1.77 10.21
N ALA A 42 4.50 2.78 10.12
CA ALA A 42 4.13 4.10 9.62
C ALA A 42 4.09 4.06 8.08
N ILE A 43 2.99 4.54 7.49
CA ILE A 43 2.82 4.59 6.04
C ILE A 43 3.94 5.44 5.43
N ALA A 44 4.70 4.86 4.50
CA ALA A 44 5.87 5.52 3.93
C ALA A 44 5.48 6.67 2.97
N GLY A 45 6.41 7.59 2.73
CA GLY A 45 6.17 8.79 1.92
C GLY A 45 5.89 8.50 0.44
N SER A 46 6.36 7.38 -0.10
CA SER A 46 6.17 6.97 -1.50
C SER A 46 5.89 5.47 -1.63
N CYS A 47 5.26 5.05 -2.74
CA CYS A 47 4.97 3.64 -3.03
C CYS A 47 6.23 2.78 -3.02
N TRP A 48 7.33 3.37 -3.47
CA TRP A 48 8.63 2.71 -3.50
C TRP A 48 9.22 2.53 -2.11
N ASP A 49 9.12 3.55 -1.25
CA ASP A 49 9.59 3.45 0.14
C ASP A 49 8.75 2.44 0.94
N SER A 50 7.45 2.36 0.66
CA SER A 50 6.58 1.33 1.25
C SER A 50 7.00 -0.07 0.80
N PHE A 51 7.32 -0.25 -0.48
CA PHE A 51 7.81 -1.53 -1.00
C PHE A 51 9.15 -1.94 -0.35
N ILE A 52 10.10 -1.02 -0.21
CA ILE A 52 11.41 -1.28 0.42
C ILE A 52 11.25 -1.60 1.92
N GLN A 53 10.40 -0.87 2.65
CA GLN A 53 10.09 -1.22 4.05
C GLN A 53 9.49 -2.62 4.15
N HIS A 54 8.59 -2.96 3.23
CA HIS A 54 7.91 -4.24 3.21
C HIS A 54 8.87 -5.40 2.90
N GLU A 55 9.81 -5.21 1.98
CA GLU A 55 10.86 -6.20 1.68
C GLU A 55 11.81 -6.41 2.88
N SER A 56 12.12 -5.33 3.61
CA SER A 56 13.02 -5.35 4.76
C SER A 56 12.47 -6.12 5.97
N LEU A 57 11.14 -6.27 6.07
CA LEU A 57 10.47 -7.02 7.13
C LEU A 57 10.48 -8.54 6.91
N ALA A 58 10.76 -8.99 5.68
CA ALA A 58 10.82 -10.41 5.36
C ALA A 58 12.15 -11.04 5.79
N THR A 59 12.22 -11.54 7.02
CA THR A 59 13.44 -12.16 7.58
C THR A 59 13.72 -13.57 7.04
N LYS A 60 12.71 -14.25 6.46
CA LYS A 60 12.81 -15.60 5.88
C LYS A 60 12.29 -15.64 4.45
N SER A 61 12.94 -16.44 3.59
CA SER A 61 12.62 -16.54 2.15
C SER A 61 11.21 -17.06 1.84
N SER A 62 10.65 -17.94 2.67
CA SER A 62 9.28 -18.44 2.54
C SER A 62 8.22 -17.40 2.87
N GLU A 63 8.53 -16.48 3.78
CA GLU A 63 7.64 -15.37 4.15
C GLU A 63 7.70 -14.29 3.06
N ARG A 64 8.89 -14.02 2.50
CA ARG A 64 9.12 -13.02 1.43
C ARG A 64 8.19 -13.20 0.23
N LEU A 65 7.88 -14.44 -0.16
CA LEU A 65 6.96 -14.71 -1.27
C LEU A 65 5.51 -14.33 -0.93
N GLY A 66 5.06 -14.61 0.30
CA GLY A 66 3.74 -14.18 0.79
C GLY A 66 3.61 -12.66 0.83
N TRP A 67 4.68 -11.98 1.27
CA TRP A 67 4.74 -10.52 1.32
C TRP A 67 4.69 -9.87 -0.08
N ILE A 68 5.39 -10.45 -1.06
CA ILE A 68 5.31 -10.03 -2.47
C ILE A 68 3.89 -10.25 -3.00
N ILE A 69 3.28 -11.40 -2.75
CA ILE A 69 1.94 -11.71 -3.25
C ILE A 69 0.89 -10.73 -2.73
N VAL A 70 0.91 -10.35 -1.44
CA VAL A 70 -0.09 -9.41 -0.91
C VAL A 70 0.11 -8.00 -1.46
N TRP A 71 1.37 -7.55 -1.58
CA TRP A 71 1.66 -6.25 -2.19
C TRP A 71 1.20 -6.19 -3.64
N PHE A 72 1.52 -7.22 -4.45
CA PHE A 72 1.04 -7.31 -5.83
C PHE A 72 -0.48 -7.49 -5.90
N SER A 73 -1.11 -8.19 -4.97
CA SER A 73 -2.58 -8.34 -4.95
C SER A 73 -3.28 -7.00 -4.73
N LEU A 74 -2.79 -6.18 -3.79
CA LEU A 74 -3.35 -4.85 -3.52
C LEU A 74 -3.12 -3.88 -4.69
N VAL A 75 -1.94 -3.93 -5.31
CA VAL A 75 -1.60 -3.08 -6.47
C VAL A 75 -2.31 -3.52 -7.76
N LEU A 76 -2.64 -4.82 -7.92
CA LEU A 76 -3.34 -5.34 -9.09
C LEU A 76 -4.87 -5.31 -8.98
N THR A 77 -5.42 -5.17 -7.76
CA THR A 77 -6.88 -5.10 -7.53
C THR A 77 -7.42 -3.68 -7.60
N ILE A 78 -6.56 -2.69 -7.30
CA ILE A 78 -6.85 -1.26 -7.49
C ILE A 78 -6.44 -0.86 -8.90
#